data_AF-A0A5S3SA31-F1
#
_entry.id   AF-A0A5S3SA31-F1
#
_cell.length_a   1.000
_cell.length_b   1.000
_cell.length_c   1.000
_cell.angle_alpha   90.00
_cell.angle_beta   90.00
_cell.angle_gamma   90.00
#
_symmetry.space_group_name_H-M   'P 1'
#
loop_
_entity.id
_entity.type
_entity.pdbx_description
1 polymer ?
#
loop_
_entity_poly.entity_id
_entity_poly.type
_entity_poly.pdbx_seq_one_letter_code
_entity_poly.pdbx_strand_id
1 'polypeptide(L)'
;KLLIGLKERSEEHHGLRYTQKAVKAAAVLSAKYINERHLPDKAIDVIDEAGASQRLQPNSKSKKTIGVADIKLIITKMSRIPQKRVSSTYN
;
A
#
# COMPACT_ATOMS: atom_id res chain seq x y z
N LYS A 1 -9.82 0.99 -14.67
CA LYS A 1 -9.61 2.45 -14.85
C LYS A 1 -9.56 3.25 -13.54
N LEU A 2 -10.15 2.78 -12.42
CA LEU A 2 -10.19 3.54 -11.15
C LEU A 2 -8.84 3.66 -10.39
N LEU A 3 -7.94 2.68 -10.50
CA LEU A 3 -6.69 2.69 -9.72
C LEU A 3 -5.61 3.67 -10.24
N ILE A 4 -5.75 4.20 -11.46
CA ILE A 4 -4.72 5.07 -12.07
C ILE A 4 -4.85 6.50 -11.54
N GLY A 5 -6.04 7.08 -11.51
CA GLY A 5 -6.26 8.41 -10.93
C GLY A 5 -6.01 8.45 -9.41
N LEU A 6 -6.18 7.32 -8.74
CA LEU A 6 -5.82 7.17 -7.33
C LEU A 6 -4.32 7.35 -7.10
N LYS A 7 -3.50 6.70 -7.95
CA LYS A 7 -2.05 6.74 -7.85
C LYS A 7 -1.56 8.19 -7.91
N GLU A 8 -1.97 8.94 -8.93
CA GLU A 8 -1.51 10.31 -9.16
C GLU A 8 -1.81 11.23 -7.96
N ARG A 9 -3.02 11.13 -7.41
CA ARG A 9 -3.41 11.92 -6.23
C ARG A 9 -2.60 11.57 -4.98
N SER A 10 -2.34 10.27 -4.74
CA SER A 10 -1.50 9.85 -3.60
C SER A 10 -0.03 10.23 -3.80
N GLU A 11 0.48 10.18 -5.03
CA GLU A 11 1.84 10.63 -5.36
C GLU A 11 2.03 12.11 -5.06
N GLU A 12 1.07 12.95 -5.49
CA GLU A 12 1.07 14.39 -5.23
C GLU A 12 0.98 14.69 -3.73
N HIS A 13 0.06 14.05 -3.01
CA HIS A 13 -0.15 14.32 -1.59
C HIS A 13 1.07 13.99 -0.72
N HIS A 14 1.74 12.86 -1.00
CA HIS A 14 2.87 12.41 -0.20
C HIS A 14 4.24 12.85 -0.74
N GLY A 15 4.31 13.35 -1.98
CA GLY A 15 5.58 13.65 -2.65
C GLY A 15 6.41 12.40 -2.92
N LEU A 16 5.74 11.28 -3.22
CA LEU A 16 6.34 9.95 -3.43
C LEU A 16 5.88 9.37 -4.76
N ARG A 17 6.51 8.28 -5.20
CA ARG A 17 6.06 7.48 -6.35
C ARG A 17 5.58 6.11 -5.90
N TYR A 18 4.55 5.58 -6.55
CA TYR A 18 4.09 4.20 -6.34
C TYR A 18 4.35 3.38 -7.59
N THR A 19 5.00 2.22 -7.41
CA THR A 19 5.15 1.28 -8.54
C THR A 19 3.78 0.75 -8.96
N GLN A 20 3.59 0.46 -10.25
CA GLN A 20 2.34 -0.14 -10.73
C GLN A 20 2.03 -1.46 -10.02
N LYS A 21 3.09 -2.23 -9.69
CA LYS A 21 2.98 -3.46 -8.91
C LYS A 21 2.50 -3.20 -7.48
N ALA A 22 2.91 -2.11 -6.83
CA ALA A 22 2.43 -1.73 -5.50
C ALA A 22 0.94 -1.38 -5.51
N VAL A 23 0.48 -0.57 -6.49
CA VAL A 23 -0.95 -0.22 -6.62
C VAL A 23 -1.81 -1.47 -6.85
N LYS A 24 -1.35 -2.38 -7.72
CA LYS A 24 -2.04 -3.67 -7.93
C LYS A 24 -2.03 -4.54 -6.68
N ALA A 25 -0.90 -4.61 -5.96
CA ALA A 25 -0.79 -5.36 -4.71
C ALA A 25 -1.73 -4.81 -3.64
N ALA A 26 -1.88 -3.49 -3.53
CA ALA A 26 -2.79 -2.87 -2.56
C ALA A 26 -4.23 -3.31 -2.81
N ALA A 27 -4.69 -3.28 -4.07
CA ALA A 27 -6.02 -3.76 -4.43
C ALA A 27 -6.22 -5.26 -4.13
N VAL A 28 -5.28 -6.12 -4.55
CA VAL A 28 -5.39 -7.58 -4.39
C VAL A 28 -5.32 -8.00 -2.92
N LEU A 29 -4.35 -7.48 -2.17
CA LEU A 29 -4.12 -7.89 -0.78
C LEU A 29 -5.17 -7.31 0.16
N SER A 30 -5.61 -6.07 -0.04
CA SER A 30 -6.72 -5.51 0.74
C SER A 30 -8.03 -6.25 0.47
N ALA A 31 -8.30 -6.64 -0.79
CA ALA A 31 -9.45 -7.48 -1.12
C ALA A 31 -9.48 -8.79 -0.35
N LYS A 32 -8.31 -9.40 -0.14
CA LYS A 32 -8.18 -10.72 0.49
C LYS A 32 -8.15 -10.67 2.02
N TYR A 33 -7.58 -9.63 2.60
CA TYR A 33 -7.24 -9.61 4.03
C TYR A 33 -7.93 -8.52 4.84
N ILE A 34 -8.53 -7.51 4.19
CA ILE A 34 -9.29 -6.45 4.86
C ILE A 34 -10.75 -6.63 4.46
N ASN A 35 -11.49 -7.39 5.28
CA ASN A 35 -12.87 -7.81 4.98
C ASN A 35 -13.92 -6.77 5.41
N GLU A 36 -13.61 -5.92 6.38
CA GLU A 36 -14.54 -4.92 6.92
C GLU A 36 -14.76 -3.71 6.00
N ARG A 37 -14.06 -3.66 4.87
CA ARG A 37 -14.07 -2.53 3.92
C ARG A 37 -14.23 -3.00 2.47
N HIS A 38 -14.73 -2.10 1.62
CA HIS A 38 -14.95 -2.37 0.20
C HIS A 38 -13.90 -1.69 -0.70
N LEU A 39 -13.72 -2.23 -1.92
CA LEU A 39 -12.92 -1.56 -2.95
C LEU A 39 -13.76 -0.44 -3.60
N PRO A 40 -13.13 0.66 -4.06
CA PRO A 40 -11.69 0.91 -4.06
C PRO A 40 -11.13 1.40 -2.71
N ASP A 41 -11.95 1.89 -1.80
CA ASP A 41 -11.56 2.64 -0.59
C ASP A 41 -10.48 1.94 0.24
N LYS A 42 -10.62 0.64 0.52
CA LYS A 42 -9.59 -0.08 1.29
C LYS A 42 -8.23 -0.16 0.62
N ALA A 43 -8.17 -0.10 -0.71
CA ALA A 43 -6.90 -0.04 -1.42
C ALA A 43 -6.30 1.37 -1.36
N ILE A 44 -7.16 2.41 -1.31
CA ILE A 44 -6.77 3.80 -1.08
C ILE A 44 -6.12 3.93 0.30
N ASP A 45 -6.80 3.45 1.34
CA ASP A 45 -6.32 3.50 2.72
C ASP A 45 -4.92 2.87 2.86
N VAL A 46 -4.71 1.72 2.21
CA VAL A 46 -3.41 1.02 2.23
C VAL A 46 -2.31 1.83 1.52
N ILE A 47 -2.63 2.50 0.41
CA ILE A 47 -1.69 3.33 -0.35
C ILE A 47 -1.35 4.60 0.42
N ASP A 48 -2.35 5.21 1.04
CA ASP A 48 -2.21 6.43 1.84
C ASP A 48 -1.38 6.18 3.09
N GLU A 49 -1.69 5.12 3.83
CA GLU A 49 -0.93 4.70 5.01
C GLU A 49 0.52 4.33 4.66
N ALA A 50 0.77 3.74 3.48
CA ALA A 50 2.12 3.47 3.01
C ALA A 50 2.90 4.77 2.75
N GLY A 51 2.25 5.79 2.17
CA GLY A 51 2.84 7.11 1.94
C GLY A 51 3.13 7.83 3.25
N ALA A 52 2.14 7.88 4.15
CA ALA A 52 2.27 8.48 5.47
C ALA A 52 3.38 7.80 6.30
N SER A 53 3.39 6.46 6.35
CA SER A 53 4.43 5.71 7.06
C SER A 53 5.82 5.96 6.47
N GLN A 54 5.93 6.32 5.20
CA GLN A 54 7.21 6.63 4.57
C GLN A 54 7.72 8.03 4.92
N ARG A 55 6.82 9.01 5.08
CA ARG A 55 7.14 10.38 5.51
C ARG A 55 7.58 10.48 6.97
N LEU A 56 7.09 9.58 7.82
CA LEU A 56 7.47 9.52 9.23
C LEU A 56 8.85 8.89 9.46
N GLN A 57 9.45 8.26 8.45
CA GLN A 57 10.78 7.69 8.58
C GLN A 57 11.85 8.78 8.54
N PRO A 58 12.97 8.62 9.28
CA PRO A 58 14.11 9.54 9.16
C PRO A 58 14.67 9.52 7.73
N ASN A 59 15.24 10.64 7.29
CA ASN A 59 15.73 10.83 5.91
C ASN A 59 16.62 9.69 5.42
N SER A 60 17.47 9.12 6.30
CA SER A 60 18.37 8.00 6.00
C SER A 60 17.68 6.68 5.67
N LYS A 61 16.42 6.50 6.09
CA LYS A 61 15.59 5.33 5.81
C LYS A 61 14.43 5.64 4.86
N SER A 62 14.24 6.92 4.55
CA SER A 62 13.13 7.35 3.73
C SER A 62 13.33 6.94 2.26
N LYS A 63 12.32 6.32 1.65
CA LYS A 63 12.31 5.97 0.23
C LYS A 63 11.45 6.96 -0.54
N LYS A 64 11.84 7.26 -1.78
CA LYS A 64 11.03 8.05 -2.72
C LYS A 64 10.03 7.22 -3.53
N THR A 65 10.19 5.90 -3.52
CA THR A 65 9.34 4.98 -4.29
C THR A 65 8.82 3.86 -3.39
N ILE A 66 7.50 3.67 -3.42
CA ILE A 66 6.76 2.63 -2.70
C ILE A 66 6.60 1.39 -3.59
N GLY A 67 7.09 0.26 -3.08
CA GLY A 67 7.05 -1.04 -3.71
C GLY A 67 6.04 -1.99 -3.07
N VAL A 68 5.95 -3.20 -3.62
CA VAL A 68 5.06 -4.26 -3.12
C VAL A 68 5.37 -4.64 -1.67
N ALA A 69 6.65 -4.64 -1.27
CA ALA A 69 7.06 -4.99 0.09
C ALA A 69 6.49 -4.02 1.13
N ASP A 70 6.45 -2.72 0.80
CA ASP A 70 5.91 -1.69 1.69
C ASP A 70 4.39 -1.88 1.83
N ILE A 71 3.69 -2.22 0.75
CA ILE A 71 2.25 -2.56 0.79
C ILE A 71 1.97 -3.79 1.65
N LYS A 72 2.76 -4.87 1.51
CA LYS A 72 2.63 -6.07 2.34
C LYS A 72 2.78 -5.74 3.83
N LEU A 73 3.68 -4.83 4.18
CA LEU A 73 3.87 -4.36 5.55
C LEU A 73 2.63 -3.63 6.07
N ILE A 74 2.05 -2.72 5.29
CA ILE A 74 0.83 -2.00 5.70
C ILE A 74 -0.35 -2.95 5.88
N ILE A 75 -0.58 -3.88 4.95
CA ILE A 75 -1.66 -4.88 5.07
C ILE A 75 -1.52 -5.68 6.36
N THR A 76 -0.30 -6.14 6.67
CA THR A 76 -0.01 -6.89 7.90
C THR A 76 -0.38 -6.08 9.15
N LYS A 77 -0.05 -4.78 9.17
CA LYS A 77 -0.40 -3.89 10.28
C LYS A 77 -1.92 -3.71 10.42
N MET A 78 -2.61 -3.46 9.30
CA MET A 78 -4.06 -3.19 9.30
C MET A 78 -4.88 -4.43 9.64
N SER A 79 -4.57 -5.59 9.07
CA SER A 79 -5.38 -6.81 9.23
C SER A 79 -4.93 -7.71 10.38
N ARG A 80 -3.90 -7.32 11.14
CA ARG A 80 -3.33 -8.08 12.27
C ARG A 80 -2.94 -9.52 11.93
N ILE A 81 -2.63 -9.81 10.65
CA ILE A 81 -2.15 -11.13 10.21
C ILE A 81 -0.62 -11.15 10.13
N PRO A 82 0.04 -12.30 10.41
CA PRO A 82 1.50 -12.39 10.29
C PRO A 82 2.00 -12.20 8.84
N GLN A 83 3.09 -11.44 8.65
CA GLN A 83 3.68 -11.15 7.33
C GLN A 83 3.97 -12.40 6.49
N LYS A 84 4.33 -13.51 7.15
CA LYS A 84 4.60 -14.81 6.51
C LYS A 84 3.40 -15.32 5.69
N ARG A 85 2.15 -15.00 6.06
CA ARG A 85 0.95 -15.39 5.31
C ARG A 85 0.73 -14.54 4.05
N VAL A 86 1.18 -13.28 4.06
CA VAL A 86 1.03 -12.35 2.94
C VAL A 86 2.09 -12.61 1.86
N SER A 87 3.29 -13.04 2.25
CA SER A 87 4.40 -13.32 1.31
C SER A 87 4.05 -14.38 0.27
N SER A 88 3.39 -15.47 0.68
CA SER A 88 3.01 -16.60 -0.19
C SER A 88 1.97 -16.24 -1.27
N THR A 89 1.21 -15.16 -1.08
CA THR A 89 0.06 -14.82 -1.96
C THR A 89 0.44 -13.94 -3.16
N TYR A 90 1.61 -13.30 -3.15
CA TYR A 90 1.98 -12.34 -4.18
C TYR A 90 3.47 -12.48 -4.49
N ASN A 91 3.80 -13.52 -5.26
CA ASN A 91 5.08 -13.75 -5.93
C ASN A 91 4.88 -13.60 -7.43
#